data_AF-A0A920GWW5-F1
#
_entry.id   AF-A0A920GWW5-F1
#
_cell.length_a   1.000
_cell.length_b   1.000
_cell.length_c   1.000
_cell.angle_alpha   90.00
_cell.angle_beta   90.00
_cell.angle_gamma   90.00
#
_symmetry.space_group_name_H-M   'P 1'
#
loop_
_entity.id
_entity.type
_entity.pdbx_description
1 polymer ?
#
loop_
_entity_poly.entity_id
_entity_poly.type
_entity_poly.pdbx_seq_one_letter_code
_entity_poly.pdbx_strand_id
1 'polypeptide(L)'
;MERKLETLMKGLTFGEGPRWHENKFYFSDFYSHKVYSLDLKGNYEVIVEVPNQPSGLGWMPDGTMLIVSMKDRKLLSFKDGQLKEEADLSELAGFHCNDMVVDH
;
A
#
# COMPACT_ATOMS: atom_id res chain seq x y z
N MET A 1 -24.27 19.04 12.34
CA MET A 1 -23.07 18.73 13.16
C MET A 1 -21.85 19.10 12.35
N GLU A 2 -20.97 19.90 12.91
CA GLU A 2 -19.68 20.23 12.30
C GLU A 2 -18.73 19.03 12.44
N ARG A 3 -18.05 18.64 11.36
CA ARG A 3 -17.06 17.56 11.41
C ARG A 3 -15.71 18.18 11.79
N LYS A 4 -15.16 17.80 12.94
CA LYS A 4 -13.82 18.18 13.35
C LYS A 4 -12.80 17.22 12.72
N LEU A 5 -11.79 17.76 12.05
CA LEU A 5 -10.68 16.99 11.50
C LEU A 5 -9.49 17.00 12.47
N GLU A 6 -8.78 15.88 12.55
CA GLU A 6 -7.56 15.73 13.33
C GLU A 6 -6.48 15.09 12.45
N THR A 7 -5.23 15.57 12.58
CA THR A 7 -4.09 15.02 11.84
C THR A 7 -3.46 13.89 12.64
N LEU A 8 -3.52 12.66 12.11
CA LEU A 8 -2.92 11.48 12.76
C LEU A 8 -1.44 11.27 12.41
N MET A 9 -1.00 11.70 11.23
CA MET A 9 0.39 11.56 10.79
C MET A 9 0.81 12.76 9.93
N LYS A 10 2.07 13.17 10.05
CA LYS A 10 2.71 14.22 9.25
C LYS A 10 4.00 13.69 8.63
N GLY A 11 4.58 14.45 7.70
CA GLY A 11 5.87 14.11 7.11
C GLY A 11 5.82 13.04 6.01
N LEU A 12 4.63 12.73 5.50
CA LEU A 12 4.48 11.90 4.30
C LEU A 12 5.03 12.65 3.09
N THR A 13 5.62 11.91 2.16
CA THR A 13 6.08 12.50 0.89
C THR A 13 4.92 12.63 -0.09
N PHE A 14 4.18 11.55 -0.30
CA PHE A 14 2.97 11.45 -1.11
C PHE A 14 2.20 10.17 -0.69
N GLY A 15 1.28 10.32 0.27
CA GLY A 15 0.44 9.22 0.76
C GLY A 15 -0.69 8.87 -0.22
N GLU A 16 -0.85 7.60 -0.55
CA GLU A 16 -1.81 7.11 -1.56
C GLU A 16 -2.27 5.67 -1.26
N GLY A 17 -3.25 5.16 -2.01
CA GLY A 17 -3.76 3.79 -1.88
C GLY A 17 -4.34 3.46 -0.49
N PRO A 18 -5.15 4.33 0.15
CA PRO A 18 -5.63 4.08 1.50
C PRO A 18 -6.56 2.87 1.55
N ARG A 19 -6.39 2.03 2.58
CA ARG A 19 -7.21 0.86 2.87
C ARG A 19 -7.44 0.73 4.38
N TRP A 20 -8.65 0.32 4.75
CA TRP A 20 -8.94 -0.11 6.12
C TRP A 20 -8.93 -1.63 6.17
N HIS A 21 -8.13 -2.21 7.04
CA HIS A 21 -8.00 -3.66 7.20
C HIS A 21 -7.67 -3.99 8.65
N GLU A 22 -8.32 -5.00 9.24
CA GLU A 22 -8.06 -5.46 10.61
C GLU A 22 -7.92 -4.34 11.68
N ASN A 23 -8.80 -3.34 11.63
CA ASN A 23 -8.82 -2.17 12.54
C ASN A 23 -7.59 -1.23 12.45
N LYS A 24 -6.81 -1.33 11.38
CA LYS A 24 -5.71 -0.41 11.06
C LYS A 24 -5.95 0.25 9.69
N PHE A 25 -5.38 1.43 9.52
CA PHE A 25 -5.34 2.16 8.27
C PHE A 25 -4.01 1.89 7.57
N TYR A 26 -4.05 1.34 6.36
CA TYR A 26 -2.88 1.05 5.54
C TYR A 26 -2.83 1.98 4.34
N PHE A 27 -1.63 2.39 3.94
CA PHE A 27 -1.43 3.24 2.77
C PHE A 27 0.03 3.17 2.31
N SER A 28 0.23 3.52 1.05
CA SER A 28 1.54 3.63 0.41
C SER A 28 2.05 5.07 0.49
N ASP A 29 3.37 5.26 0.56
CA ASP A 29 4.00 6.57 0.44
C ASP A 29 5.05 6.54 -0.68
N PHE A 30 4.73 7.21 -1.80
CA PHE A 30 5.40 6.98 -3.09
C PHE A 30 6.90 7.21 -3.05
N TYR A 31 7.34 8.34 -2.47
CA TYR A 31 8.74 8.76 -2.53
C TYR A 31 9.56 8.35 -1.31
N SER A 32 8.91 7.83 -0.26
CA SER A 32 9.62 7.13 0.82
C SER A 32 9.71 5.62 0.59
N HIS A 33 9.08 5.11 -0.48
CA HIS A 33 9.14 3.72 -0.93
C HIS A 33 8.63 2.73 0.13
N LYS A 34 7.58 3.12 0.85
CA LYS A 34 7.08 2.42 2.05
C LYS A 34 5.58 2.18 2.00
N VAL A 35 5.16 1.06 2.57
CA VAL A 35 3.78 0.83 2.99
C VAL A 35 3.72 0.98 4.51
N TYR A 36 2.78 1.79 4.99
CA TYR A 36 2.55 2.04 6.40
C TYR A 36 1.27 1.38 6.88
N SER A 37 1.22 1.07 8.18
CA SER A 37 -0.03 0.97 8.93
C SER A 37 -0.08 2.07 9.99
N LEU A 38 -1.29 2.54 10.30
CA LEU A 38 -1.57 3.65 11.22
C LEU A 38 -2.82 3.32 12.03
N ASP A 39 -2.78 3.55 13.34
CA ASP A 39 -3.94 3.44 14.21
C ASP A 39 -4.65 4.79 14.41
N LEU A 40 -5.82 4.77 15.05
CA LEU A 40 -6.61 5.98 15.33
C LEU A 40 -5.98 6.90 16.39
N LYS A 41 -4.90 6.49 17.05
CA LYS A 41 -4.14 7.30 18.02
C LYS A 41 -2.93 7.99 17.37
N GLY A 42 -2.66 7.75 16.09
CA GLY A 42 -1.52 8.30 15.38
C GLY A 42 -0.24 7.46 15.47
N ASN A 43 -0.31 6.25 16.05
CA ASN A 43 0.84 5.34 16.05
C ASN A 43 0.93 4.64 14.69
N TYR A 44 2.13 4.58 14.13
CA TYR A 44 2.36 3.96 12.82
C TYR A 44 3.53 2.99 12.82
N GLU A 45 3.49 2.07 11.87
CA GLU A 45 4.51 1.05 11.61
C GLU A 45 4.84 1.05 10.11
N VAL A 46 6.12 0.87 9.76
CA VAL A 46 6.51 0.52 8.39
C VAL A 46 6.25 -0.98 8.22
N ILE A 47 5.32 -1.33 7.35
CA ILE A 47 4.98 -2.74 7.07
C ILE A 47 6.04 -3.36 6.18
N VAL A 48 6.41 -2.65 5.11
CA VAL A 48 7.42 -3.10 4.15
C VAL A 48 8.00 -1.91 3.38
N GLU A 49 9.30 -1.99 3.08
CA GLU A 49 9.97 -1.16 2.09
C GLU A 49 9.92 -1.87 0.74
N VAL A 50 9.51 -1.16 -0.31
CA VAL A 50 9.47 -1.68 -1.67
C VAL A 50 10.62 -1.09 -2.51
N PRO A 51 11.12 -1.78 -3.55
CA PRO A 51 12.25 -1.26 -4.33
C PRO A 51 11.97 0.08 -5.02
N ASN A 52 10.74 0.27 -5.53
CA ASN A 52 10.32 1.46 -6.27
C ASN A 52 9.06 2.08 -5.65
N GLN A 53 8.16 2.66 -6.45
CA GLN A 53 7.01 3.41 -5.96
C GLN A 53 5.81 2.48 -5.69
N PRO A 54 5.41 2.28 -4.42
CA PRO A 54 4.21 1.51 -4.08
C PRO A 54 2.95 2.35 -4.34
N SER A 55 1.84 1.72 -4.72
CA SER A 55 0.53 2.38 -4.87
C SER A 55 -0.58 1.53 -4.27
N GLY A 56 -1.47 0.96 -5.10
CA GLY A 56 -2.63 0.19 -4.66
C GLY A 56 -2.28 -0.96 -3.73
N LEU A 57 -3.16 -1.17 -2.74
CA LEU A 57 -3.04 -2.21 -1.70
C LEU A 57 -4.29 -3.11 -1.70
N GLY A 58 -4.08 -4.37 -1.34
CA GLY A 58 -5.11 -5.39 -1.24
C GLY A 58 -4.61 -6.61 -0.47
N TRP A 59 -5.49 -7.57 -0.21
CA TRP A 59 -5.15 -8.78 0.54
C TRP A 59 -5.74 -10.00 -0.13
N MET A 60 -4.99 -11.10 -0.19
CA MET A 60 -5.53 -12.41 -0.50
C MET A 60 -6.31 -12.97 0.71
N PRO A 61 -7.20 -13.98 0.51
CA PRO A 61 -7.96 -14.59 1.59
C PRO A 61 -7.10 -15.19 2.73
N ASP A 62 -5.85 -15.54 2.45
CA ASP A 62 -4.93 -16.09 3.45
C ASP A 62 -4.15 -15.02 4.23
N GLY A 63 -4.50 -13.74 4.06
CA GLY A 63 -3.88 -12.58 4.71
C GLY A 63 -2.63 -12.03 4.00
N THR A 64 -2.20 -12.63 2.88
CA THR A 64 -1.07 -12.11 2.10
C THR A 64 -1.39 -10.71 1.57
N MET A 65 -0.56 -9.73 1.90
CA MET A 65 -0.71 -8.37 1.38
C MET A 65 -0.23 -8.33 -0.07
N LEU A 66 -1.02 -7.72 -0.93
CA LEU A 66 -0.67 -7.40 -2.30
C LEU A 66 -0.36 -5.91 -2.43
N ILE A 67 0.67 -5.58 -3.21
CA ILE A 67 1.16 -4.21 -3.38
C ILE A 67 1.47 -3.99 -4.86
N VAL A 68 0.89 -2.95 -5.45
CA VAL A 68 1.27 -2.52 -6.80
C VAL A 68 2.63 -1.80 -6.74
N SER A 69 3.64 -2.30 -7.47
CA SER A 69 4.84 -1.52 -7.79
C SER A 69 4.60 -0.74 -9.07
N MET A 70 4.27 0.54 -8.92
CA MET A 70 3.64 1.36 -9.95
C MET A 70 4.51 1.50 -11.20
N LYS A 71 5.77 1.87 -11.00
CA LYS A 71 6.72 2.12 -12.10
C LYS A 71 7.25 0.83 -12.71
N ASP A 72 7.39 -0.21 -11.90
CA ASP A 72 7.82 -1.52 -12.38
C ASP A 72 6.72 -2.22 -13.18
N ARG A 73 5.46 -1.78 -13.03
CA ARG A 73 4.28 -2.46 -13.60
C ARG A 73 4.18 -3.90 -13.11
N LYS A 74 4.40 -4.09 -11.81
CA LYS A 74 4.40 -5.40 -11.15
C LYS A 74 3.42 -5.43 -10.00
N LEU A 75 2.86 -6.60 -9.75
CA LEU A 75 2.20 -6.93 -8.50
C LEU A 75 3.20 -7.64 -7.59
N LEU A 76 3.33 -7.16 -6.37
CA LEU A 76 4.15 -7.78 -5.34
C LEU A 76 3.24 -8.42 -4.28
N SER A 77 3.73 -9.48 -3.66
CA SER A 77 3.12 -10.11 -2.49
C SER A 77 4.05 -9.99 -1.28
N PHE A 78 3.49 -9.67 -0.11
CA PHE A 78 4.19 -9.55 1.15
C PHE A 78 3.56 -10.45 2.21
N LYS A 79 4.36 -11.38 2.73
CA LYS A 79 3.94 -12.33 3.77
C LYS A 79 5.14 -12.74 4.62
N ASP A 80 4.96 -12.80 5.94
CA ASP A 80 5.97 -13.26 6.90
C ASP A 80 7.34 -12.57 6.73
N GLY A 81 7.31 -11.26 6.47
CA GLY A 81 8.51 -10.45 6.25
C GLY A 81 9.19 -10.62 4.90
N GLN A 82 8.62 -11.42 3.99
CA GLN A 82 9.15 -11.65 2.65
C GLN A 82 8.34 -10.91 1.60
N LEU A 83 9.01 -10.05 0.83
CA LEU A 83 8.46 -9.39 -0.35
C LEU A 83 8.86 -10.19 -1.60
N LYS A 84 7.88 -10.54 -2.43
CA LYS A 84 8.06 -11.32 -3.66
C LYS A 84 7.32 -10.67 -4.81
N GLU A 85 7.78 -10.96 -6.02
CA GLU A 85 7.01 -10.68 -7.22
C GLU A 85 5.90 -11.72 -7.37
N GLU A 86 4.67 -11.25 -7.54
CA GLU A 86 3.49 -12.07 -7.76
C GLU A 86 3.16 -12.13 -9.26
N ALA A 87 3.25 -10.99 -9.96
CA ALA A 87 3.02 -10.91 -11.39
C ALA A 87 3.77 -9.73 -12.03
N ASP A 88 4.18 -9.92 -13.28
CA ASP A 88 4.70 -8.86 -14.15
C ASP A 88 3.64 -8.48 -15.19
N LEU A 89 3.20 -7.22 -15.16
CA LEU A 89 2.19 -6.64 -16.06
C LEU A 89 2.84 -5.75 -17.13
N SER A 90 4.18 -5.71 -17.21
CA SER A 90 4.91 -4.74 -18.04
C SER A 90 4.63 -4.85 -19.54
N GLU A 91 4.25 -6.03 -20.01
CA GLU A 91 3.83 -6.33 -21.40
C GLU A 91 2.35 -6.00 -21.66
N LEU A 92 1.53 -5.88 -20.62
CA LEU A 92 0.08 -5.60 -20.73
C LEU A 92 -0.23 -4.12 -20.49
N ALA A 93 0.47 -3.50 -19.55
CA ALA A 93 0.24 -2.13 -19.14
C ALA A 93 1.09 -1.18 -19.98
N GLY A 94 0.43 -0.35 -20.81
CA GLY A 94 1.08 0.67 -21.63
C GLY A 94 1.68 1.84 -20.84
N PHE A 95 1.43 1.91 -19.53
CA PHE A 95 1.98 2.91 -18.61
C PHE A 95 1.96 2.38 -17.17
N HIS A 96 2.22 3.24 -16.18
CA HIS A 96 2.21 2.91 -14.76
C HIS A 96 0.92 2.19 -14.30
N CYS A 97 1.09 1.16 -13.46
CA CYS A 97 -0.02 0.54 -12.72
C CYS A 97 -0.28 1.34 -11.44
N ASN A 98 -1.51 1.73 -11.13
CA ASN A 98 -1.76 2.53 -9.93
C ASN A 98 -2.48 1.72 -8.86
N ASP A 99 -3.81 1.67 -8.92
CA ASP A 99 -4.61 1.01 -7.90
C ASP A 99 -5.11 -0.37 -8.36
N MET A 100 -5.55 -1.19 -7.40
CA MET A 100 -6.18 -2.49 -7.64
C MET A 100 -7.37 -2.73 -6.70
N VAL A 101 -8.21 -3.67 -7.11
CA VAL A 101 -9.28 -4.25 -6.29
C VAL A 101 -9.05 -5.75 -6.24
N VAL A 102 -9.18 -6.33 -5.04
CA VAL A 102 -9.19 -7.77 -4.85
C VAL A 102 -10.62 -8.18 -4.55
N ASP A 103 -11.13 -9.13 -5.33
CA ASP A 103 -12.45 -9.74 -5.12
C ASP A 103 -12.31 -11.01 -4.28
N HIS A 104 -13.33 -11.32 -3.48
CA HIS A 104 -13.38 -12.46 -2.56
C HIS A 104 -14.62 -13.31 -2.80
#